data_AF-A0A368VCI0-F1
#
_entry.id   AF-A0A368VCI0-F1
#
_cell.length_a   1.000
_cell.length_b   1.000
_cell.length_c   1.000
_cell.angle_alpha   90.00
_cell.angle_beta   90.00
_cell.angle_gamma   90.00
#
_symmetry.space_group_name_H-M   'P 1'
#
loop_
_entity.id
_entity.type
_entity.pdbx_description
1 polymer ?
#
loop_
_entity_poly.entity_id
_entity_poly.type
_entity_poly.pdbx_seq_one_letter_code
_entity_poly.pdbx_strand_id
1 'polypeptide(L)'
;MTSETAFARRLADTVLARLRADGGPAWSVLEIKVAENKIPPLRDSGNVKSLSITIGDASSPEYPVGVHFTIGVPLIDAIIATTEQIQEHMLEATRGALLPACPGHQHPLQVAERDEVAIWVCPRDPAHYAEPVLPQDTTG
;
A
#
# COMPACT_ATOMS: atom_id res chain seq x y z
N MET A 1 -7.54 1.06 -19.58
CA MET A 1 -7.12 1.20 -18.17
C MET A 1 -7.27 2.68 -17.82
N THR A 2 -8.06 3.05 -16.81
CA THR A 2 -8.22 4.47 -16.45
C THR A 2 -6.97 5.00 -15.74
N SER A 3 -6.86 6.33 -15.59
CA SER A 3 -5.74 6.96 -14.87
C SER A 3 -5.62 6.41 -13.44
N GLU A 4 -6.75 6.22 -12.76
CA GLU A 4 -6.83 5.71 -11.40
C GLU A 4 -6.38 4.24 -11.32
N THR A 5 -6.81 3.39 -12.26
CA THR A 5 -6.35 1.98 -12.31
C THR A 5 -4.84 1.90 -12.53
N ALA A 6 -4.30 2.72 -13.44
CA ALA A 6 -2.86 2.75 -13.70
C ALA A 6 -2.07 3.27 -12.49
N PHE A 7 -2.60 4.28 -11.78
CA PHE A 7 -1.99 4.79 -10.55
C PHE A 7 -2.01 3.75 -9.43
N ALA A 8 -3.16 3.14 -9.15
CA ALA A 8 -3.32 2.10 -8.14
C ALA A 8 -2.40 0.90 -8.40
N ARG A 9 -2.25 0.50 -9.68
CA ARG A 9 -1.29 -0.52 -10.08
C ARG A 9 0.14 -0.13 -9.74
N ARG A 10 0.58 1.08 -10.14
CA ARG A 10 1.94 1.57 -9.87
C ARG A 10 2.23 1.66 -8.37
N LEU A 11 1.27 2.14 -7.59
CA LEU A 11 1.38 2.19 -6.14
C LEU A 11 1.58 0.79 -5.56
N ALA A 12 0.69 -0.15 -5.88
CA ALA A 12 0.78 -1.51 -5.36
C ALA A 12 2.08 -2.21 -5.79
N ASP A 13 2.48 -2.11 -7.06
CA ASP A 13 3.74 -2.68 -7.54
C ASP A 13 4.97 -2.07 -6.81
N THR A 14 4.95 -0.76 -6.54
CA THR A 14 6.03 -0.06 -5.81
C THR A 14 6.13 -0.53 -4.36
N VAL A 15 4.99 -0.59 -3.66
CA VAL A 15 4.94 -1.05 -2.26
C VAL A 15 5.39 -2.51 -2.16
N LEU A 16 4.86 -3.40 -3.00
CA LEU A 16 5.25 -4.81 -3.04
C LEU A 16 6.76 -4.97 -3.28
N ALA A 17 7.33 -4.22 -4.24
CA ALA A 17 8.76 -4.25 -4.53
C ALA A 17 9.59 -3.79 -3.32
N ARG A 18 9.17 -2.71 -2.65
CA ARG A 18 9.87 -2.18 -1.47
C ARG A 18 9.86 -3.16 -0.29
N LEU A 19 8.72 -3.77 -0.01
CA LEU A 19 8.58 -4.77 1.06
C LEU A 19 9.36 -6.05 0.72
N ARG A 20 9.34 -6.48 -0.54
CA ARG A 20 10.14 -7.62 -1.01
C ARG A 20 11.65 -7.40 -0.82
N ALA A 21 12.13 -6.17 -0.96
CA ALA A 21 13.56 -5.84 -0.76
C ALA A 21 14.05 -6.18 0.66
N ASP A 22 13.16 -6.17 1.66
CA ASP A 22 13.46 -6.53 3.05
C ASP A 22 13.01 -7.95 3.43
N GLY A 23 12.86 -8.83 2.44
CA GLY A 23 12.53 -10.25 2.66
C GLY A 23 11.04 -10.57 2.67
N GLY A 24 10.18 -9.64 2.23
CA GLY A 24 8.78 -9.92 1.96
C GLY A 24 8.58 -10.95 0.83
N PRO A 25 7.41 -11.63 0.77
CA PRO A 25 7.12 -12.59 -0.28
C PRO A 25 7.17 -11.97 -1.69
N ALA A 26 7.43 -12.80 -2.71
CA ALA A 26 7.50 -12.40 -4.11
C ALA A 26 6.12 -12.16 -4.74
N TRP A 27 5.23 -11.47 -4.02
CA TRP A 27 3.88 -11.15 -4.47
C TRP A 27 3.89 -10.12 -5.60
N SER A 28 2.82 -10.15 -6.38
CA SER A 28 2.56 -9.23 -7.48
C SER A 28 1.07 -8.87 -7.53
N VAL A 29 0.74 -7.79 -8.23
CA VAL A 29 -0.66 -7.48 -8.54
C VAL A 29 -1.17 -8.44 -9.61
N LEU A 30 -2.12 -9.30 -9.21
CA LEU A 30 -2.76 -10.30 -10.06
C LEU A 30 -3.92 -9.70 -10.84
N GLU A 31 -4.73 -8.85 -10.20
CA GLU A 31 -5.93 -8.27 -10.81
C GLU A 31 -6.28 -6.92 -10.19
N ILE A 32 -6.89 -6.02 -10.98
CA ILE A 32 -7.55 -4.81 -10.46
C ILE A 32 -8.94 -4.70 -11.06
N LYS A 33 -9.96 -4.55 -10.21
CA LYS A 33 -11.37 -4.38 -10.58
C LYS A 33 -11.95 -3.15 -9.90
N VAL A 34 -12.91 -2.50 -10.55
CA VAL A 34 -13.73 -1.50 -9.88
C VAL A 34 -14.62 -2.23 -8.88
N ALA A 35 -14.46 -1.90 -7.59
CA ALA A 35 -15.33 -2.36 -6.53
C ALA A 35 -16.37 -1.28 -6.25
N GLU A 36 -17.59 -1.54 -6.72
CA GLU A 36 -18.76 -0.78 -6.30
C GLU A 36 -19.13 -1.22 -4.89
N ASN A 37 -18.72 -0.44 -3.88
CA ASN A 37 -19.14 -0.71 -2.52
C ASN A 37 -20.61 -0.32 -2.33
N LYS A 38 -21.49 -1.33 -2.30
CA LYS A 38 -22.74 -1.27 -1.54
C LYS A 38 -22.40 -1.50 -0.05
N ILE A 39 -21.80 -0.52 0.62
CA ILE A 39 -21.67 -0.55 2.09
C ILE A 39 -22.98 0.01 2.70
N PRO A 40 -23.75 -0.76 3.52
CA PRO A 40 -24.91 -0.24 4.27
C PRO A 40 -24.47 0.79 5.33
N PRO A 41 -25.36 1.69 5.78
CA PRO A 41 -25.14 3.12 5.70
C PRO A 41 -24.21 3.64 6.80
N LEU A 42 -23.03 4.11 6.41
CA LEU A 42 -22.36 5.21 7.12
C LEU A 42 -22.89 6.53 6.54
N ARG A 43 -23.10 7.49 7.42
CA ARG A 43 -23.74 8.79 7.17
C ARG A 43 -22.86 9.68 6.28
N ASP A 44 -22.80 9.37 5.00
CA ASP A 44 -22.75 10.30 3.87
C ASP A 44 -22.74 9.46 2.59
N SER A 45 -23.87 9.44 1.90
CA SER A 45 -24.09 8.61 0.70
C SER A 45 -23.45 9.21 -0.55
N GLY A 46 -22.21 9.70 -0.43
CA GLY A 46 -21.33 9.81 -1.59
C GLY A 46 -21.00 8.40 -2.05
N ASN A 47 -21.17 8.11 -3.34
CA ASN A 47 -20.73 6.83 -3.91
C ASN A 47 -19.21 6.72 -3.78
N VAL A 48 -18.72 6.19 -2.66
CA VAL A 48 -17.30 5.89 -2.46
C VAL A 48 -16.95 4.77 -3.44
N LYS A 49 -16.28 5.15 -4.53
CA LYS A 49 -15.75 4.20 -5.49
C LYS A 49 -14.43 3.69 -4.95
N SER A 50 -14.16 2.39 -5.11
CA SER A 50 -12.84 1.84 -4.82
C SER A 50 -12.40 0.95 -5.97
N LEU A 51 -11.09 0.75 -6.07
CA LEU A 51 -10.52 -0.32 -6.86
C LEU A 51 -10.14 -1.45 -5.89
N SER A 52 -10.64 -2.65 -6.13
CA SER A 52 -10.15 -3.86 -5.49
C SER A 52 -8.91 -4.32 -6.24
N ILE A 53 -7.79 -4.42 -5.53
CA ILE A 53 -6.49 -4.87 -6.04
C ILE A 53 -6.25 -6.25 -5.43
N THR A 54 -6.21 -7.27 -6.26
CA THR A 54 -5.88 -8.63 -5.85
C THR A 54 -4.37 -8.81 -5.94
N ILE A 55 -3.72 -9.11 -4.83
CA ILE A 55 -2.28 -9.37 -4.74
C ILE A 55 -2.00 -10.79 -4.26
N GLY A 56 -0.86 -11.35 -4.64
CA GLY A 56 -0.43 -12.67 -4.19
C GLY A 56 0.74 -13.22 -4.99
N ASP A 57 1.12 -14.46 -4.69
CA ASP A 57 2.12 -15.19 -5.47
C ASP A 57 1.46 -15.76 -6.73
N ALA A 58 1.92 -15.32 -7.90
CA ALA A 58 1.45 -15.83 -9.18
C ALA A 58 1.72 -17.35 -9.35
N SER A 59 2.70 -17.89 -8.61
CA SER A 59 3.06 -19.32 -8.61
C SER A 59 2.19 -20.16 -7.67
N SER A 60 1.48 -19.52 -6.73
CA SER A 60 0.56 -20.15 -5.77
C SER A 60 -0.74 -19.36 -5.66
N PRO A 61 -1.59 -19.37 -6.72
CA PRO A 61 -2.76 -18.50 -6.84
C PRO A 61 -3.94 -18.89 -5.94
N GLU A 62 -3.75 -19.86 -5.04
CA GLU A 62 -4.77 -20.43 -4.16
C GLU A 62 -5.09 -19.55 -2.94
N TYR A 63 -4.22 -18.58 -2.61
CA TYR A 63 -4.40 -17.68 -1.47
C TYR A 63 -4.11 -16.21 -1.82
N PRO A 64 -4.81 -15.61 -2.81
CA PRO A 64 -4.69 -14.19 -3.06
C PRO A 64 -5.40 -13.40 -1.96
N VAL A 65 -4.90 -12.20 -1.68
CA VAL A 65 -5.54 -11.25 -0.76
C VAL A 65 -5.99 -10.00 -1.52
N GLY A 66 -7.09 -9.40 -1.07
CA GLY A 66 -7.66 -8.20 -1.67
C GLY A 66 -7.33 -6.97 -0.83
N VAL A 67 -6.83 -5.92 -1.47
CA VAL A 67 -6.64 -4.59 -0.87
C VAL A 67 -7.43 -3.55 -1.65
N HIS A 68 -7.77 -2.44 -1.02
CA HIS A 68 -8.60 -1.39 -1.62
C HIS A 68 -7.83 -0.10 -1.83
N PHE A 69 -8.00 0.50 -3.02
CA PHE A 69 -7.64 1.87 -3.33
C PHE A 69 -8.90 2.72 -3.47
N THR A 70 -9.11 3.64 -2.52
CA THR A 70 -10.32 4.47 -2.45
C THR A 70 -10.22 5.66 -3.40
N ILE A 71 -11.29 5.93 -4.15
CA ILE A 71 -11.40 7.04 -5.09
C ILE A 71 -12.36 8.09 -4.52
N GLY A 72 -12.03 9.37 -4.73
CA GLY A 72 -12.86 10.49 -4.27
C GLY A 72 -12.55 10.96 -2.85
N VAL A 73 -11.49 10.43 -2.25
CA VAL A 73 -10.87 10.91 -1.01
C VAL A 73 -9.56 11.66 -1.35
N PRO A 74 -8.95 12.42 -0.42
CA PRO A 74 -7.61 12.95 -0.62
C PRO A 74 -6.65 11.84 -1.07
N LEU A 75 -5.85 12.12 -2.11
CA LEU A 75 -4.99 11.10 -2.73
C LEU A 75 -3.98 10.53 -1.73
N ILE A 76 -3.48 11.38 -0.83
CA ILE A 76 -2.55 10.99 0.23
C ILE A 76 -3.15 9.93 1.16
N ASP A 77 -4.40 10.12 1.59
CA ASP A 77 -5.12 9.17 2.43
C ASP A 77 -5.30 7.82 1.72
N ALA A 78 -5.63 7.86 0.42
CA ALA A 78 -5.74 6.64 -0.38
C ALA A 78 -4.40 5.90 -0.50
N ILE A 79 -3.29 6.63 -0.71
CA ILE A 79 -1.95 6.04 -0.77
C ILE A 79 -1.58 5.37 0.55
N ILE A 80 -1.76 6.08 1.68
CA ILE A 80 -1.44 5.58 3.02
C ILE A 80 -2.26 4.33 3.31
N ALA A 81 -3.60 4.41 3.18
CA ALA A 81 -4.48 3.30 3.51
C ALA A 81 -4.24 2.06 2.63
N THR A 82 -3.97 2.23 1.33
CA THR A 82 -3.62 1.09 0.46
C THR A 82 -2.27 0.50 0.84
N THR A 83 -1.29 1.34 1.20
CA THR A 83 0.05 0.90 1.60
C THR A 83 0.01 0.11 2.90
N GLU A 84 -0.76 0.57 3.90
CA GLU A 84 -0.97 -0.15 5.17
C GLU A 84 -1.60 -1.53 4.96
N GLN A 85 -2.65 -1.63 4.15
CA GLN A 85 -3.30 -2.91 3.85
C GLN A 85 -2.32 -3.92 3.20
N ILE A 86 -1.49 -3.47 2.25
CA ILE A 86 -0.48 -4.34 1.62
C ILE A 86 0.57 -4.78 2.66
N GLN A 87 1.05 -3.83 3.46
CA GLN A 87 2.04 -4.10 4.50
C GLN A 87 1.51 -5.12 5.52
N GLU A 88 0.30 -4.91 6.03
CA GLU A 88 -0.35 -5.80 7.00
C GLU A 88 -0.42 -7.24 6.47
N HIS A 89 -0.93 -7.46 5.26
CA HIS A 89 -0.98 -8.79 4.69
C HIS A 89 0.39 -9.45 4.50
N MET A 90 1.42 -8.69 4.12
CA MET A 90 2.78 -9.24 4.00
C MET A 90 3.40 -9.54 5.37
N LEU A 91 3.12 -8.73 6.38
CA LEU A 91 3.52 -9.00 7.77
C LEU A 91 2.86 -10.29 8.29
N GLU A 92 1.57 -10.48 8.03
CA GLU A 92 0.85 -11.71 8.38
C GLU A 92 1.45 -12.94 7.69
N ALA A 93 1.66 -12.87 6.37
CA ALA A 93 2.22 -13.96 5.59
C ALA A 93 3.63 -14.37 6.03
N THR A 94 4.42 -13.42 6.52
CA THR A 94 5.79 -13.64 7.01
C THR A 94 5.88 -13.89 8.51
N ARG A 95 4.75 -13.94 9.22
CA ARG A 95 4.69 -14.09 10.68
C ARG A 95 5.47 -12.98 11.42
N GLY A 96 5.39 -11.75 10.91
CA GLY A 96 5.94 -10.56 11.56
C GLY A 96 7.38 -10.22 11.18
N ALA A 97 7.81 -10.47 9.93
CA ALA A 97 9.07 -9.93 9.45
C ALA A 97 9.09 -8.39 9.50
N LEU A 98 10.26 -7.77 9.51
CA LEU A 98 10.38 -6.32 9.56
C LEU A 98 10.21 -5.75 8.15
N LEU A 99 8.98 -5.43 7.74
CA LEU A 99 8.66 -5.02 6.37
C LEU A 99 7.98 -3.65 6.33
N PRO A 100 8.58 -2.60 5.72
CA PRO A 100 10.00 -2.50 5.45
C PRO A 100 10.78 -2.41 6.76
N ALA A 101 12.03 -2.88 6.79
CA ALA A 101 12.84 -2.86 7.99
C ALA A 101 13.29 -1.43 8.30
N CYS A 102 13.13 -0.98 9.54
CA CYS A 102 13.73 0.28 9.97
C CYS A 102 15.25 0.10 10.12
N PRO A 103 16.10 0.88 9.42
CA PRO A 103 17.54 0.73 9.52
C PRO A 103 18.02 0.87 10.96
N GLY A 104 18.81 -0.09 11.45
CA GLY A 104 19.37 -0.07 12.81
C GLY A 104 18.38 -0.37 13.95
N HIS A 105 17.08 -0.60 13.68
CA HIS A 105 16.08 -0.91 14.69
C HIS A 105 15.38 -2.25 14.45
N GLN A 106 14.74 -2.79 15.50
CA GLN A 106 14.01 -4.07 15.49
C GLN A 106 12.50 -3.85 15.40
N HIS A 107 12.06 -3.08 14.40
CA HIS A 107 10.65 -2.85 14.10
C HIS A 107 10.48 -2.49 12.61
N PRO A 108 9.29 -2.71 12.03
CA PRO A 108 9.01 -2.19 10.69
C PRO A 108 8.95 -0.66 10.70
N LEU A 109 9.11 -0.06 9.52
CA LEU A 109 8.70 1.31 9.25
C LEU A 109 7.17 1.38 9.22
N GLN A 110 6.60 2.53 9.52
CA GLN A 110 5.18 2.82 9.32
C GLN A 110 5.02 3.78 8.16
N VAL A 111 3.90 3.71 7.46
CA VAL A 111 3.57 4.75 6.48
C VAL A 111 2.86 5.91 7.19
N ALA A 112 3.20 7.13 6.84
CA ALA A 112 2.59 8.35 7.36
C ALA A 112 2.63 9.46 6.31
N GLU A 113 1.85 10.52 6.52
CA GLU A 113 1.98 11.76 5.77
C GLU A 113 3.05 12.66 6.38
N ARG A 114 3.88 13.27 5.53
CA ARG A 114 4.74 14.39 5.90
C ARG A 114 4.88 15.33 4.70
N ASP A 115 4.62 16.61 4.91
CA ASP A 115 4.72 17.64 3.87
C ASP A 115 3.97 17.26 2.58
N GLU A 116 2.72 16.77 2.73
CA GLU A 116 1.83 16.29 1.64
C GLU A 116 2.34 15.06 0.86
N VAL A 117 3.37 14.37 1.37
CA VAL A 117 3.95 13.16 0.77
C VAL A 117 3.75 11.95 1.69
N ALA A 118 3.36 10.82 1.11
CA ALA A 118 3.32 9.55 1.84
C ALA A 118 4.75 9.04 1.99
N ILE A 119 5.19 8.85 3.22
CA ILE A 119 6.53 8.41 3.57
C ILE A 119 6.49 7.14 4.42
N TRP A 120 7.44 6.25 4.18
CA TRP A 120 7.86 5.29 5.19
C TRP A 120 8.69 6.03 6.24
N VAL A 121 8.34 5.88 7.52
CA VAL A 121 8.97 6.62 8.61
C VAL A 121 9.25 5.68 9.79
N CYS A 122 10.32 5.98 10.51
CA CYS A 122 10.59 5.30 11.77
C CYS A 122 9.51 5.68 12.81
N PRO A 123 8.76 4.71 13.35
CA PRO A 123 7.70 5.00 14.32
C PRO A 123 8.22 5.45 15.69
N ARG A 124 9.49 5.19 16.00
CA ARG A 124 10.11 5.57 17.28
C ARG A 124 10.79 6.94 17.24
N ASP A 125 11.37 7.28 16.10
CA ASP A 125 12.07 8.54 15.87
C ASP A 125 11.92 8.97 14.40
N PRO A 126 10.93 9.80 14.06
CA PRO A 126 10.69 10.25 12.69
C PRO A 126 11.85 11.02 12.04
N ALA A 127 12.86 11.47 12.82
CA ALA A 127 14.06 12.10 12.29
C ALA A 127 15.16 11.09 11.92
N HIS A 128 15.12 9.89 12.50
CA HIS A 128 16.10 8.83 12.26
C HIS A 128 16.05 8.30 10.81
N TYR A 129 14.84 8.05 10.30
CA TYR A 129 14.67 7.54 8.94
C TYR A 129 13.32 7.92 8.37
N ALA A 130 13.34 8.41 7.14
CA ALA A 130 12.17 8.65 6.31
C ALA A 130 12.52 8.47 4.83
N GLU A 131 11.63 7.84 4.06
CA GLU A 131 11.73 7.76 2.60
C GLU A 131 10.33 7.82 1.96
N PRO A 132 10.17 8.40 0.75
CA PRO A 132 8.89 8.39 0.05
C PRO A 132 8.39 6.98 -0.27
N VAL A 133 7.07 6.76 -0.18
CA VAL A 133 6.43 5.50 -0.60
C VAL A 133 6.50 5.34 -2.12
N LEU A 134 6.20 6.41 -2.85
CA LEU A 134 6.33 6.49 -4.30
C LEU A 134 7.62 7.26 -4.64
N PRO A 135 8.39 6.81 -5.66
CA PRO A 135 9.47 7.61 -6.22
C PRO A 135 8.95 9.00 -6.55
N GLN A 136 9.65 10.03 -6.07
CA GLN A 136 9.36 11.38 -6.49
C GLN A 136 9.90 11.53 -7.91
N ASP A 137 9.03 11.92 -8.86
CA ASP A 137 9.47 12.22 -10.22
C ASP A 137 10.58 13.26 -10.12
N THR A 138 11.81 12.84 -10.42
CA THR A 138 12.97 13.73 -10.40
C THR A 138 12.80 14.64 -11.61
N THR A 139 12.15 15.79 -11.39
CA THR A 139 12.13 16.87 -12.37
C THR A 139 13.53 17.49 -12.36
N GLY A 140 14.40 16.94 -13.21
CA GLY A 140 15.69 17.52 -13.59
C GLY A 140 15.60 18.19 -14.94
#